data_AF-A0A3D2NPA0-F1
#
_entry.id   AF-A0A3D2NPA0-F1
#
_cell.length_a   1.000
_cell.length_b   1.000
_cell.length_c   1.000
_cell.angle_alpha   90.00
_cell.angle_beta   90.00
_cell.angle_gamma   90.00
#
_symmetry.space_group_name_H-M   'P 1'
#
loop_
_entity.id
_entity.type
_entity.pdbx_description
1 polymer ?
#
loop_
_entity_poly.entity_id
_entity_poly.type
_entity_poly.pdbx_seq_one_letter_code
_entity_poly.pdbx_strand_id
1 'polypeptide(L)' 'MLLLGILGNMGLYTGAVGMMAGWHTFFSLSVGGIIGGMVEAAVISFVALYAFALVYNMFVTKNEN' A
#
# COMPACT_ATOMS: atom_id res chain seq x y z
N MET A 1 2.16 -0.05 -7.90
CA MET A 1 3.61 0.22 -7.83
C MET A 1 4.39 -0.27 -9.03
N LEU A 2 4.36 -1.57 -9.37
CA LEU A 2 5.08 -2.10 -10.55
C LEU A 2 4.76 -1.34 -11.86
N LEU A 3 3.46 -1.19 -12.17
CA LEU A 3 2.99 -0.45 -13.34
C LEU A 3 3.47 1.01 -13.36
N LEU A 4 3.36 1.72 -12.24
CA LEU A 4 3.82 3.10 -12.11
C LEU A 4 5.36 3.21 -12.10
N GLY A 5 6.07 2.17 -11.65
CA GLY A 5 7.53 2.09 -11.76
C GLY A 5 8.00 1.97 -13.21
N ILE A 6 7.33 1.14 -14.01
CA ILE A 6 7.61 0.99 -15.45
C ILE A 6 7.26 2.27 -16.21
N LEU A 7 6.03 2.77 -16.06
CA LEU A 7 5.57 3.98 -16.75
C LEU A 7 6.33 5.23 -16.29
N GLY A 8 6.67 5.31 -15.01
CA GLY A 8 7.47 6.40 -14.44
C GLY A 8 8.91 6.43 -14.98
N ASN A 9 9.54 5.27 -15.17
CA ASN A 9 10.85 5.20 -15.83
C ASN A 9 10.82 5.62 -17.31
N MET A 10 9.64 5.62 -17.94
CA MET A 10 9.43 6.15 -19.30
C MET A 10 9.05 7.64 -19.29
N GLY A 11 9.05 8.30 -18.13
CA GLY A 11 8.66 9.71 -17.98
C GLY A 11 7.15 9.94 -18.06
N LEU A 12 6.33 8.88 -18.02
CA LEU A 12 4.87 8.97 -18.05
C LEU A 12 4.30 8.97 -16.64
N TYR A 13 3.17 9.65 -16.45
CA TYR A 13 2.44 9.69 -15.16
C TYR A 13 3.31 10.12 -13.97
N THR A 14 4.26 11.03 -14.19
CA THR A 14 5.20 11.52 -13.14
C THR A 14 4.47 12.11 -11.93
N GLY A 15 3.30 12.73 -12.12
CA GLY A 15 2.44 13.17 -11.02
C GLY A 15 1.96 12.02 -10.13
N ALA A 16 1.51 10.91 -10.72
CA ALA A 16 1.08 9.73 -9.98
C ALA A 16 2.26 9.01 -9.30
N VAL A 17 3.45 9.02 -9.92
CA VAL A 17 4.70 8.52 -9.32
C VAL A 17 5.08 9.38 -8.11
N GLY A 18 5.02 10.71 -8.23
CA GLY A 18 5.29 11.64 -7.14
C GLY A 18 4.32 11.46 -5.97
N MET A 19 3.03 11.28 -6.25
CA MET A 19 2.06 10.89 -5.23
C MET A 19 2.45 9.55 -4.60
N MET A 20 2.72 8.52 -5.40
CA MET A 20 3.05 7.18 -4.88
C MET A 20 4.30 7.19 -3.98
N ALA A 21 5.31 8.00 -4.30
CA ALA A 21 6.49 8.21 -3.46
C ALA A 21 6.19 8.97 -2.17
N GLY A 22 5.17 9.83 -2.16
CA GLY A 22 4.70 10.49 -0.93
C GLY A 22 3.89 9.58 -0.01
N TRP A 23 3.19 8.60 -0.56
CA TRP A 23 2.37 7.65 0.22
C TRP A 23 3.16 6.42 0.71
N HIS A 24 4.27 6.09 0.06
CA HIS A 24 5.08 4.91 0.36
C HIS A 24 6.53 5.31 0.53
N THR A 25 7.00 5.28 1.78
CA THR A 25 8.32 5.83 2.15
C THR A 25 9.45 5.04 1.50
N PHE A 26 9.24 3.75 1.25
CA PHE A 26 10.22 2.87 0.61
C PHE A 26 10.08 2.82 -0.92
N PHE A 27 9.09 3.50 -1.51
CA PHE A 27 8.88 3.50 -2.95
C PHE A 27 9.84 4.47 -3.66
N SER A 28 10.52 3.97 -4.69
CA SER A 28 11.25 4.78 -5.68
C SER A 28 11.21 4.09 -7.05
N LEU A 29 11.63 4.78 -8.11
CA LEU A 29 11.70 4.24 -9.47
C LEU A 29 12.80 3.18 -9.68
N SER A 30 13.62 2.93 -8.65
CA SER A 30 14.57 1.82 -8.66
C SER A 30 13.85 0.48 -8.46
N VAL A 31 14.42 -0.60 -8.98
CA VAL A 31 13.86 -1.97 -8.79
C VAL A 31 13.71 -2.29 -7.30
N GLY A 32 14.71 -1.95 -6.48
CA GLY A 32 14.67 -2.15 -5.03
C GLY A 32 13.57 -1.34 -4.35
N GLY A 33 13.36 -0.07 -4.76
CA GLY A 33 12.28 0.76 -4.23
C GLY A 33 10.89 0.29 -4.62
N ILE A 34 10.70 -0.20 -5.85
CA ILE A 34 9.42 -0.77 -6.28
C ILE A 34 9.06 -1.98 -5.41
N ILE A 35 10.03 -2.90 -5.20
CA ILE A 35 9.83 -4.08 -4.35
C ILE A 35 9.60 -3.66 -2.89
N GLY A 36 10.40 -2.73 -2.38
CA GLY A 36 10.28 -2.20 -1.02
C GLY A 36 8.91 -1.59 -0.75
N GLY A 37 8.43 -0.73 -1.66
CA GLY A 37 7.08 -0.17 -1.57
C GLY A 37 6.01 -1.26 -1.62
N MET A 38 6.17 -2.31 -2.44
CA MET A 38 5.18 -3.40 -2.53
C MET A 38 5.07 -4.17 -1.21
N VAL A 39 6.22 -4.45 -0.57
CA VAL A 39 6.26 -5.11 0.75
C VAL A 39 5.65 -4.20 1.82
N GLU A 40 6.01 -2.92 1.84
CA GLU A 40 5.42 -1.92 2.75
C GLU A 40 3.89 -1.88 2.62
N ALA A 41 3.38 -1.76 1.40
CA ALA A 41 1.94 -1.73 1.15
C ALA A 41 1.24 -3.02 1.59
N ALA A 42 1.85 -4.19 1.37
CA ALA A 42 1.30 -5.47 1.79
C ALA A 42 1.22 -5.59 3.32
N VAL A 43 2.28 -5.21 4.03
CA VAL A 43 2.32 -5.25 5.50
C VAL A 43 1.29 -4.27 6.10
N ILE A 44 1.26 -3.02 5.62
CA ILE A 44 0.31 -2.02 6.13
C ILE A 44 -1.14 -2.48 5.88
N SER A 45 -1.43 -2.98 4.68
CA SER A 45 -2.78 -3.46 4.33
C SER A 45 -3.19 -4.65 5.19
N PHE A 46 -2.26 -5.58 5.45
CA PHE A 46 -2.53 -6.72 6.33
C PHE A 46 -2.87 -6.26 7.74
N VAL A 47 -2.06 -5.37 8.33
CA VAL A 47 -2.31 -4.84 9.68
C VAL A 47 -3.65 -4.10 9.74
N ALA A 48 -3.94 -3.25 8.75
CA ALA A 48 -5.19 -2.50 8.69
C ALA A 48 -6.41 -3.43 8.57
N LEU A 49 -6.38 -4.42 7.68
CA LEU A 49 -7.46 -5.37 7.51
C LEU A 49 -7.63 -6.28 8.73
N TYR A 50 -6.55 -6.69 9.37
CA TYR A 50 -6.61 -7.48 10.60
C TYR A 50 -7.25 -6.68 11.73
N ALA A 51 -6.83 -5.44 11.95
CA ALA A 51 -7.45 -4.55 12.93
C ALA A 51 -8.93 -4.31 12.62
N PHE A 52 -9.27 -4.09 11.35
CA PHE A 52 -10.67 -3.95 10.91
C PHE A 52 -11.48 -5.21 11.22
N ALA A 53 -10.96 -6.41 10.92
CA ALA A 53 -11.63 -7.67 11.21
C ALA A 53 -11.86 -7.88 12.72
N LEU A 54 -10.88 -7.53 13.55
CA LEU A 54 -11.04 -7.57 15.01
C LEU A 54 -12.17 -6.63 15.47
N VAL A 55 -12.18 -5.39 15.00
CA VAL A 55 -13.20 -4.41 15.34
C VAL A 55 -14.58 -4.87 14.86
N TYR A 56 -14.67 -5.34 13.62
CA TYR A 56 -15.90 -5.89 13.05
C TYR A 56 -16.45 -7.05 13.88
N ASN A 57 -15.60 -8.04 14.21
CA ASN A 57 -16.01 -9.18 15.02
C ASN A 57 -16.47 -8.77 16.43
N MET A 58 -15.82 -7.79 17.06
CA MET A 58 -16.29 -7.27 18.35
C MET A 58 -17.72 -6.71 18.28
N PHE A 59 -18.07 -6.00 17.21
CA PHE A 59 -19.42 -5.44 17.05
C PHE A 59 -20.45 -6.50 16.67
N VAL A 60 -20.09 -7.47 15.82
CA VAL A 60 -20.98 -8.57 15.46
C VAL A 60 -21.27 -9.46 16.66
N THR A 61 -20.24 -9.93 17.37
CA THR A 61 -20.39 -10.82 18.54
C THR A 61 -21.09 -10.14 19.72
N LYS A 62 -21.01 -8.80 19.84
CA LYS A 62 -21.74 -8.05 20.87
C LYS A 62 -23.24 -7.94 20.60
N ASN A 63 -23.69 -8.04 19.34
CA ASN A 63 -25.12 -8.02 18.99
C ASN A 63 -25.81 -9.39 19.17
N GLU A 64 -25.05 -10.48 19.35
CA GLU A 64 -25.56 -11.84 19.51
C GLU A 64 -25.65 -12.32 20.99
N ASN A 65 -25.11 -11.54 21.95
CA ASN A 65 -25.20 -11.81 23.40
C ASN A 65 -26.12 -10.80 24.09
#